data_AF-X1QG06-F1
#
_entry.id   AF-X1QG06-F1
#
_cell.length_a   1.000
_cell.length_b   1.000
_cell.length_c   1.000
_cell.angle_alpha   90.00
_cell.angle_beta   90.00
_cell.angle_gamma   90.00
#
_symmetry.space_group_name_H-M   'P 1'
#
loop_
_entity.id
_entity.type
_entity.pdbx_description
1 polymer ?
#
loop_
_entity_poly.entity_id
_entity_poly.type
_entity_poly.pdbx_seq_one_letter_code
_entity_poly.pdbx_strand_id
1 'polypeptide(L)'
;PEDGVVVDANGVVLSCDISENAVSYQLLFGAAPNRLNYLVSDTPGPPEETITIFPFETTYWTIKVRDEYGSTVYTDPIRIKAQNVTAQTIENITSGKRYNSIQDAINDAASADEIVVGPGIYQHYENIDFKGKALTVRSTDPNDSTVVAATVINGGQGSAITFSGSGDGNDLLAGFTITGGNNGIRCINASPKIINCVITGNSGPGIELFNQSNAVINNCVIAANQGAGIEMLTHRSGRIETYNYATITNCT
;
A
#
# COMPACT_ATOMS: atom_id res chain seq x y z
N PRO A 1 15.13 -2.57 -22.52
CA PRO A 1 15.02 -1.49 -23.53
C PRO A 1 16.15 -0.47 -23.33
N GLU A 2 16.47 0.33 -24.36
CA GLU A 2 17.39 1.47 -24.21
C GLU A 2 16.80 2.56 -23.31
N ASP A 3 17.66 3.39 -22.71
CA ASP A 3 17.24 4.49 -21.85
C ASP A 3 16.41 5.53 -22.63
N GLY A 4 15.26 5.88 -22.08
CA GLY A 4 14.35 6.89 -22.63
C GLY A 4 13.44 6.40 -23.75
N VAL A 5 13.38 5.08 -24.02
CA VAL A 5 12.46 4.52 -25.02
C VAL A 5 11.01 4.86 -24.69
N VAL A 6 10.22 5.08 -25.73
CA VAL A 6 8.77 5.26 -25.62
C VAL A 6 8.10 3.89 -25.67
N VAL A 7 7.23 3.62 -24.71
CA VAL A 7 6.42 2.40 -24.62
C VAL A 7 4.97 2.76 -24.88
N ASP A 8 4.39 2.15 -25.92
CA ASP A 8 3.01 2.35 -26.35
C ASP A 8 2.08 1.25 -25.80
N ALA A 9 0.89 1.11 -26.38
CA ALA A 9 -0.11 0.13 -25.97
C ALA A 9 0.33 -1.34 -26.12
N ASN A 10 1.35 -1.63 -26.93
CA ASN A 10 1.87 -2.99 -27.07
C ASN A 10 2.67 -3.44 -25.84
N GLY A 11 3.05 -2.49 -24.97
CA GLY A 11 3.83 -2.76 -23.77
C GLY A 11 5.29 -3.07 -24.05
N VAL A 12 5.98 -3.56 -23.03
CA VAL A 12 7.39 -3.94 -23.12
C VAL A 12 7.71 -5.06 -22.12
N VAL A 13 8.60 -5.97 -22.51
CA VAL A 13 9.19 -6.94 -21.59
C VAL A 13 10.40 -6.30 -20.92
N LEU A 14 10.37 -6.23 -19.59
CA LEU A 14 11.44 -5.67 -18.76
C LEU A 14 12.11 -6.81 -18.00
N SER A 15 13.23 -7.28 -18.54
CA SER A 15 13.92 -8.48 -18.05
C SER A 15 15.42 -8.27 -17.93
N CYS A 16 16.11 -9.27 -17.39
CA CYS A 16 17.56 -9.37 -17.32
C CYS A 16 18.01 -10.80 -17.63
N ASP A 17 19.30 -10.99 -17.84
CA ASP A 17 19.87 -12.33 -17.88
C ASP A 17 19.78 -13.00 -16.49
N ILE A 18 19.88 -14.33 -16.49
CA ILE A 18 19.94 -15.10 -15.25
C ILE A 18 21.19 -14.69 -14.46
N SER A 19 20.98 -14.34 -13.20
CA SER A 19 22.06 -14.12 -12.23
C SER A 19 22.38 -15.43 -11.50
N GLU A 20 23.66 -15.69 -11.30
CA GLU A 20 24.14 -16.84 -10.52
C GLU A 20 23.61 -16.77 -9.08
N ASN A 21 23.21 -17.93 -8.53
CA ASN A 21 22.68 -18.10 -7.17
C ASN A 21 21.43 -17.29 -6.81
N ALA A 22 20.78 -16.66 -7.80
CA ALA A 22 19.54 -15.94 -7.60
C ALA A 22 18.35 -16.86 -7.36
N VAL A 23 17.54 -16.56 -6.36
CA VAL A 23 16.31 -17.28 -6.01
C VAL A 23 15.05 -16.42 -6.19
N SER A 24 15.20 -15.11 -6.39
CA SER A 24 14.09 -14.18 -6.59
C SER A 24 14.55 -12.97 -7.42
N TYR A 25 13.68 -12.54 -8.34
CA TYR A 25 13.83 -11.39 -9.22
C TYR A 25 12.63 -10.49 -9.03
N GLN A 26 12.87 -9.27 -8.55
CA GLN A 26 11.85 -8.26 -8.33
C GLN A 26 11.98 -7.17 -9.39
N LEU A 27 10.91 -6.96 -10.16
CA LEU A 27 10.81 -5.80 -11.07
C LEU A 27 10.24 -4.62 -10.30
N LEU A 28 11.00 -3.53 -10.23
CA LEU A 28 10.65 -2.35 -9.45
C LEU A 28 10.53 -1.12 -10.34
N PHE A 29 9.48 -0.32 -10.14
CA PHE A 29 9.24 0.97 -10.79
C PHE A 29 9.35 2.13 -9.80
N GLY A 30 9.55 3.33 -10.35
CA GLY A 30 9.55 4.57 -9.60
C GLY A 30 9.50 5.81 -10.48
N ALA A 31 9.05 6.92 -9.92
CA ALA A 31 9.02 8.21 -10.60
C ALA A 31 10.42 8.88 -10.71
N ALA A 32 11.40 8.38 -9.94
CA ALA A 32 12.77 8.87 -9.95
C ALA A 32 13.76 7.69 -9.79
N PRO A 33 14.99 7.77 -10.34
CA PRO A 33 15.93 6.65 -10.37
C PRO A 33 16.39 6.23 -8.97
N ASN A 34 16.34 7.12 -7.99
CA ASN A 34 16.71 6.85 -6.59
C ASN A 34 15.52 6.39 -5.72
N ARG A 35 14.32 6.26 -6.30
CA ARG A 35 13.06 6.02 -5.59
C ARG A 35 12.21 4.99 -6.32
N LEU A 36 12.69 3.75 -6.33
CA LEU A 36 12.08 2.60 -7.02
C LEU A 36 11.33 1.72 -6.01
N ASN A 37 10.17 2.19 -5.57
CA ASN A 37 9.39 1.57 -4.50
C ASN A 37 8.09 0.91 -4.97
N TYR A 38 7.79 0.88 -6.27
CA TYR A 38 6.61 0.21 -6.82
C TYR A 38 6.97 -1.20 -7.28
N LEU A 39 6.42 -2.24 -6.65
CA LEU A 39 6.68 -3.63 -6.99
C LEU A 39 5.75 -4.08 -8.12
N VAL A 40 6.33 -4.44 -9.27
CA VAL A 40 5.58 -4.89 -10.45
C VAL A 40 5.46 -6.42 -10.47
N SER A 41 6.55 -7.12 -10.17
CA SER A 41 6.58 -8.58 -10.10
C SER A 41 7.64 -9.08 -9.11
N ASP A 42 7.45 -10.27 -8.58
CA ASP A 42 8.42 -11.02 -7.77
C ASP A 42 8.37 -12.49 -8.21
N THR A 43 9.38 -12.94 -8.96
CA THR A 43 9.41 -14.24 -9.63
C THR A 43 10.68 -15.01 -9.30
N PRO A 44 10.68 -16.36 -9.34
CA PRO A 44 11.88 -17.16 -9.08
C PRO A 44 12.93 -17.07 -10.20
N GLY A 45 12.53 -16.67 -11.41
CA GLY A 45 13.42 -16.39 -12.54
C GLY A 45 13.23 -14.96 -13.07
N PRO A 46 14.00 -14.54 -14.08
CA PRO A 46 13.85 -13.23 -14.69
C PRO A 46 12.40 -12.97 -15.14
N PRO A 47 11.88 -11.73 -15.02
CA PRO A 47 10.53 -11.42 -15.47
C PRO A 47 10.40 -11.61 -16.99
N GLU A 48 9.39 -12.35 -17.44
CA GLU A 48 9.12 -12.58 -18.88
C GLU A 48 7.81 -11.94 -19.35
N GLU A 49 7.01 -11.43 -18.42
CA GLU A 49 5.71 -10.85 -18.72
C GLU A 49 5.82 -9.51 -19.46
N THR A 50 4.90 -9.31 -20.40
CA THR A 50 4.78 -8.02 -21.11
C THR A 50 4.02 -7.04 -20.25
N ILE A 51 4.67 -5.94 -19.87
CA ILE A 51 4.07 -4.88 -19.06
C ILE A 51 3.40 -3.87 -19.98
N THR A 52 2.08 -3.68 -19.78
CA THR A 52 1.24 -2.77 -20.57
C THR A 52 0.67 -1.61 -19.76
N ILE A 53 0.81 -1.66 -18.42
CA ILE A 53 0.27 -0.67 -17.49
C ILE A 53 1.43 -0.05 -16.71
N PHE A 54 1.50 1.28 -16.73
CA PHE A 54 2.54 2.02 -16.03
C PHE A 54 1.92 3.01 -15.05
N PRO A 55 2.49 3.16 -13.84
CA PRO A 55 2.00 4.10 -12.84
C PRO A 55 2.44 5.55 -13.12
N PHE A 56 3.49 5.76 -13.94
CA PHE A 56 4.05 7.09 -14.21
C PHE A 56 4.35 7.28 -15.71
N GLU A 57 4.14 8.49 -16.24
CA GLU A 57 4.55 8.86 -17.61
C GLU A 57 6.05 8.68 -17.82
N THR A 58 6.84 9.18 -16.87
CA THR A 58 8.27 8.87 -16.79
C THR A 58 8.46 7.83 -15.71
N THR A 59 8.69 6.59 -16.13
CA THR A 59 8.93 5.46 -15.21
C THR A 59 10.41 5.11 -15.27
N TYR A 60 11.06 5.05 -14.12
CA TYR A 60 12.35 4.38 -13.95
C TYR A 60 12.09 2.96 -13.50
N TRP A 61 12.83 2.00 -14.04
CA TRP A 61 12.72 0.61 -13.66
C TRP A 61 14.09 -0.01 -13.36
N THR A 62 14.12 -0.97 -12.45
CA THR A 62 15.28 -1.79 -12.12
C THR A 62 14.84 -3.22 -11.84
N ILE A 63 15.78 -4.16 -11.93
CA ILE A 63 15.60 -5.50 -11.39
C ILE A 63 16.48 -5.63 -10.15
N LYS A 64 15.83 -6.00 -9.06
CA LYS A 64 16.49 -6.39 -7.81
C LYS A 64 16.49 -7.90 -7.72
N VAL A 65 17.69 -8.47 -7.59
CA VAL A 65 17.89 -9.91 -7.45
C VAL A 65 18.22 -10.25 -6.01
N ARG A 66 17.72 -11.38 -5.50
CA ARG A 66 18.02 -11.92 -4.16
C ARG A 66 18.60 -13.33 -4.27
N ASP A 67 19.61 -13.61 -3.45
CA ASP A 67 20.12 -14.97 -3.24
C ASP A 67 19.45 -15.66 -2.03
N GLU A 68 19.77 -16.94 -1.81
CA GLU A 68 19.23 -17.73 -0.68
C GLU A 68 19.68 -17.23 0.71
N TYR A 69 20.74 -16.41 0.75
CA TYR A 69 21.31 -15.84 1.97
C TYR A 69 20.79 -14.42 2.26
N GLY A 70 19.92 -13.88 1.39
CA GLY A 70 19.33 -12.55 1.50
C GLY A 70 20.19 -11.41 0.95
N SER A 71 21.32 -11.70 0.30
CA SER A 71 22.09 -10.68 -0.43
C SER A 71 21.26 -10.12 -1.57
N THR A 72 21.44 -8.83 -1.86
CA THR A 72 20.69 -8.16 -2.94
C THR A 72 21.63 -7.45 -3.90
N VAL A 73 21.31 -7.53 -5.19
CA VAL A 73 21.97 -6.77 -6.26
C VAL A 73 20.90 -6.03 -7.06
N TYR A 74 21.21 -4.79 -7.44
CA TYR A 74 20.35 -3.95 -8.26
C TYR A 74 21.05 -3.65 -9.57
N THR A 75 20.31 -3.66 -10.67
CA THR A 75 20.78 -3.07 -11.93
C THR A 75 20.61 -1.56 -11.89
N ASP A 76 21.44 -0.84 -12.65
CA ASP A 76 21.25 0.60 -12.79
C ASP A 76 19.83 0.91 -13.32
N PRO A 77 19.12 1.90 -12.74
CA PRO A 77 17.77 2.21 -13.16
C PRO A 77 17.73 2.75 -14.58
N ILE A 78 16.89 2.16 -15.43
CA ILE A 78 16.67 2.58 -16.81
C ILE A 78 15.36 3.36 -16.89
N ARG A 79 15.34 4.47 -17.62
CA ARG A 79 14.13 5.27 -17.83
C ARG A 79 13.35 4.78 -19.03
N ILE A 80 12.03 4.82 -18.94
CA ILE A 80 11.09 4.65 -20.06
C ILE A 80 10.02 5.76 -20.02
N LYS A 81 9.44 6.04 -21.18
CA LYS A 81 8.31 6.97 -21.33
C LYS A 81 7.06 6.20 -21.73
N ALA A 82 6.11 6.05 -20.81
CA ALA A 82 4.87 5.31 -21.06
C ALA A 82 3.79 6.24 -21.65
N GLN A 83 3.15 5.81 -22.74
CA GLN A 83 2.00 6.53 -23.32
C GLN A 83 0.68 6.15 -22.65
N ASN A 84 0.57 4.92 -22.16
CA ASN A 84 -0.60 4.42 -21.43
C ASN A 84 -0.31 4.39 -19.93
N VAL A 85 -0.68 5.47 -19.24
CA VAL A 85 -0.45 5.64 -17.81
C VAL A 85 -1.77 5.54 -17.06
N THR A 86 -1.80 4.73 -16.02
CA THR A 86 -2.85 4.82 -15.01
C THR A 86 -2.47 5.96 -14.07
N ALA A 87 -3.12 7.11 -14.21
CA ALA A 87 -2.77 8.29 -13.42
C ALA A 87 -3.05 8.07 -11.92
N GLN A 88 -1.99 7.74 -11.17
CA GLN A 88 -2.06 7.60 -9.71
C GLN A 88 -1.81 8.96 -9.07
N THR A 89 -2.87 9.71 -8.81
CA THR A 89 -2.73 11.01 -8.14
C THR A 89 -2.69 10.83 -6.63
N ILE A 90 -1.68 11.39 -5.97
CA ILE A 90 -1.60 11.47 -4.51
C ILE A 90 -1.34 12.93 -4.18
N GLU A 91 -2.32 13.58 -3.57
CA GLU A 91 -2.26 15.01 -3.28
C GLU A 91 -2.63 15.26 -1.82
N ASN A 92 -1.77 15.96 -1.10
CA ASN A 92 -2.17 16.59 0.15
C ASN A 92 -2.87 17.90 -0.21
N ILE A 93 -4.20 17.90 -0.19
CA ILE A 93 -4.99 19.05 -0.63
C ILE A 93 -4.90 20.23 0.35
N THR A 94 -4.51 19.96 1.60
CA THR A 94 -4.28 21.00 2.61
C THR A 94 -3.03 21.82 2.28
N SER A 95 -1.95 21.17 1.84
CA SER A 95 -0.69 21.84 1.48
C SER A 95 -0.54 22.14 -0.01
N GLY A 96 -1.37 21.54 -0.87
CA GLY A 96 -1.30 21.64 -2.33
C GLY A 96 -0.13 20.87 -2.96
N LYS A 97 0.52 19.98 -2.19
CA LYS A 97 1.67 19.19 -2.64
C LYS A 97 1.23 17.85 -3.22
N ARG A 98 1.93 17.39 -4.25
CA ARG A 98 1.76 16.07 -4.87
C ARG A 98 2.93 15.15 -4.56
N TYR A 99 2.62 13.86 -4.48
CA TYR A 99 3.57 12.82 -4.07
C TYR A 99 3.53 11.63 -5.01
N ASN A 100 4.60 10.83 -4.98
CA ASN A 100 4.73 9.61 -5.77
C ASN A 100 4.41 8.33 -4.96
N SER A 101 4.25 8.44 -3.64
CA SER A 101 3.76 7.36 -2.78
C SER A 101 2.88 7.92 -1.66
N ILE A 102 2.00 7.07 -1.14
CA ILE A 102 1.10 7.43 -0.03
C ILE A 102 1.92 7.66 1.25
N GLN A 103 2.96 6.86 1.46
CA GLN A 103 3.83 7.00 2.61
C GLN A 103 4.62 8.32 2.61
N ASP A 104 5.06 8.80 1.45
CA ASP A 104 5.69 10.11 1.32
C ASP A 104 4.74 11.25 1.70
N ALA A 105 3.50 11.17 1.23
CA ALA A 105 2.46 12.13 1.58
C ALA A 105 2.21 12.14 3.09
N ILE A 106 2.09 10.97 3.71
CA ILE A 106 1.95 10.83 5.16
C ILE A 106 3.17 11.36 5.90
N ASN A 107 4.39 11.08 5.42
CA ASN A 107 5.63 11.53 6.06
C ASN A 107 5.74 13.06 6.12
N ASP A 108 5.35 13.75 5.04
CA ASP A 108 5.38 15.23 4.96
C ASP A 108 4.16 15.90 5.62
N ALA A 109 3.01 15.22 5.68
CA ALA A 109 1.77 15.77 6.20
C ALA A 109 1.87 16.25 7.67
N ALA A 110 1.24 17.39 7.95
CA ALA A 110 0.98 17.87 9.30
C ALA A 110 -0.29 17.22 9.89
N SER A 111 -0.50 17.38 11.20
CA SER A 111 -1.76 16.99 11.82
C SER A 111 -2.94 17.75 11.21
N ALA A 112 -4.05 17.06 11.00
CA ALA A 112 -5.28 17.46 10.34
C ALA A 112 -5.17 17.67 8.81
N ASP A 113 -4.05 17.33 8.19
CA ASP A 113 -3.95 17.34 6.73
C ASP A 113 -4.87 16.29 6.08
N GLU A 114 -5.29 16.59 4.86
CA GLU A 114 -6.12 15.71 4.04
C GLU A 114 -5.35 15.28 2.79
N ILE A 115 -5.14 13.97 2.66
CA ILE A 115 -4.49 13.33 1.53
C ILE A 115 -5.57 12.64 0.70
N VAL A 116 -5.69 13.06 -0.56
CA VAL A 116 -6.60 12.49 -1.55
C VAL A 116 -5.82 11.62 -2.52
N VAL A 117 -6.30 10.39 -2.67
CA VAL A 117 -5.70 9.35 -3.50
C VAL A 117 -6.64 9.02 -4.67
N GLY A 118 -6.13 9.09 -5.90
CA GLY A 118 -6.88 8.77 -7.11
C GLY A 118 -7.01 7.27 -7.36
N PRO A 119 -7.86 6.85 -8.31
CA PRO A 119 -7.93 5.46 -8.74
C PRO A 119 -6.57 4.93 -9.21
N GLY A 120 -6.22 3.73 -8.80
CA GLY A 120 -4.93 3.11 -9.08
C GLY A 120 -4.68 1.89 -8.19
N ILE A 121 -3.69 1.09 -8.58
CA ILE A 121 -3.17 -0.02 -7.78
C ILE A 121 -1.87 0.44 -7.14
N TYR A 122 -1.89 0.64 -5.83
CA TYR A 122 -0.76 1.08 -5.02
C TYR A 122 -0.08 -0.15 -4.43
N GLN A 123 0.92 -0.67 -5.16
CA GLN A 123 1.66 -1.89 -4.82
C GLN A 123 3.11 -1.54 -4.39
N HIS A 124 3.23 -0.65 -3.41
CA HIS A 124 4.55 -0.23 -2.95
C HIS A 124 5.20 -1.30 -2.07
N TYR A 125 6.54 -1.39 -2.11
CA TYR A 125 7.31 -2.28 -1.23
C TYR A 125 7.21 -1.87 0.24
N GLU A 126 6.98 -0.57 0.50
CA GLU A 126 6.69 -0.06 1.83
C GLU A 126 5.18 -0.13 2.11
N ASN A 127 4.84 -0.76 3.23
CA ASN A 127 3.49 -0.70 3.76
C ASN A 127 3.20 0.70 4.31
N ILE A 128 1.91 1.05 4.33
CA ILE A 128 1.46 2.35 4.81
C ILE A 128 1.46 2.34 6.34
N ASP A 129 2.13 3.32 6.95
CA ASP A 129 2.12 3.59 8.37
C ASP A 129 1.77 5.06 8.62
N PHE A 130 0.71 5.29 9.39
CA PHE A 130 0.25 6.63 9.79
C PHE A 130 1.16 7.28 10.84
N LYS A 131 2.06 6.50 11.48
CA LYS A 131 3.10 6.98 12.41
C LYS A 131 2.56 7.84 13.56
N GLY A 132 1.34 7.55 14.01
CA GLY A 132 0.67 8.26 15.09
C GLY A 132 0.31 9.71 14.77
N LYS A 133 0.34 10.10 13.49
CA LYS A 133 -0.23 11.37 13.04
C LYS A 133 -1.75 11.31 13.21
N ALA A 134 -2.39 12.47 13.10
CA ALA A 134 -3.84 12.63 13.12
C ALA A 134 -4.26 13.23 11.78
N LEU A 135 -4.46 12.42 10.74
CA LEU A 135 -4.70 12.91 9.38
C LEU A 135 -5.78 12.12 8.65
N THR A 136 -6.31 12.71 7.56
CA THR A 136 -7.27 12.05 6.69
C THR A 136 -6.57 11.53 5.44
N VAL A 137 -6.69 10.23 5.17
CA VAL A 137 -6.35 9.62 3.88
C VAL A 137 -7.62 9.06 3.29
N ARG A 138 -7.98 9.51 2.09
CA ARG A 138 -9.19 9.03 1.41
C ARG A 138 -9.02 8.92 -0.09
N SER A 139 -9.85 8.09 -0.72
CA SER A 139 -9.99 8.13 -2.17
C SER A 139 -10.65 9.42 -2.66
N THR A 140 -10.65 9.65 -3.97
CA THR A 140 -11.27 10.85 -4.59
C THR A 140 -12.75 10.98 -4.25
N ASP A 141 -13.47 9.85 -4.19
CA ASP A 141 -14.84 9.75 -3.70
C ASP A 141 -15.04 8.45 -2.89
N PRO A 142 -14.98 8.52 -1.56
CA PRO A 142 -15.13 7.34 -0.71
C PRO A 142 -16.54 6.75 -0.70
N ASN A 143 -17.56 7.43 -1.22
CA ASN A 143 -18.94 6.92 -1.23
C ASN A 143 -19.30 6.24 -2.56
N ASP A 144 -18.51 6.46 -3.61
CA ASP A 144 -18.68 5.79 -4.90
C ASP A 144 -17.95 4.44 -4.88
N SER A 145 -18.71 3.35 -4.88
CA SER A 145 -18.16 1.98 -4.90
C SER A 145 -17.24 1.71 -6.09
N THR A 146 -17.41 2.39 -7.22
CA THR A 146 -16.54 2.24 -8.39
C THR A 146 -15.16 2.85 -8.14
N VAL A 147 -15.10 4.00 -7.44
CA VAL A 147 -13.86 4.63 -7.03
C VAL A 147 -13.17 3.81 -5.95
N VAL A 148 -13.91 3.30 -4.96
CA VAL A 148 -13.36 2.41 -3.92
C VAL A 148 -12.77 1.14 -4.52
N ALA A 149 -13.47 0.50 -5.46
CA ALA A 149 -12.98 -0.70 -6.14
C ALA A 149 -11.75 -0.42 -7.02
N ALA A 150 -11.67 0.77 -7.61
CA ALA A 150 -10.53 1.17 -8.44
C ALA A 150 -9.34 1.74 -7.66
N THR A 151 -9.48 2.01 -6.35
CA THR A 151 -8.43 2.58 -5.49
C THR A 151 -7.91 1.49 -4.56
N VAL A 152 -6.94 0.71 -5.04
CA VAL A 152 -6.47 -0.53 -4.41
C VAL A 152 -5.13 -0.30 -3.72
N ILE A 153 -5.05 -0.59 -2.43
CA ILE A 153 -3.80 -0.69 -1.66
C ILE A 153 -3.45 -2.18 -1.54
N ASN A 154 -2.31 -2.57 -2.10
CA ASN A 154 -1.80 -3.94 -2.07
C ASN A 154 -0.55 -4.02 -1.18
N GLY A 155 -0.70 -4.58 0.03
CA GLY A 155 0.33 -4.55 1.07
C GLY A 155 1.45 -5.59 0.95
N GLY A 156 1.27 -6.67 0.20
CA GLY A 156 2.26 -7.74 0.12
C GLY A 156 2.74 -8.25 1.49
N GLN A 157 4.05 -8.18 1.75
CA GLN A 157 4.63 -8.66 3.01
C GLN A 157 4.40 -7.67 4.15
N GLY A 158 3.74 -8.09 5.23
CA GLY A 158 3.41 -7.25 6.39
C GLY A 158 1.98 -6.74 6.37
N SER A 159 1.61 -5.86 7.31
CA SER A 159 0.26 -5.27 7.33
C SER A 159 0.14 -4.19 6.25
N ALA A 160 -0.86 -4.26 5.38
CA ALA A 160 -1.00 -3.29 4.28
C ALA A 160 -1.11 -1.85 4.80
N ILE A 161 -1.83 -1.67 5.90
CA ILE A 161 -1.93 -0.39 6.62
C ILE A 161 -1.71 -0.60 8.11
N THR A 162 -0.92 0.28 8.71
CA THR A 162 -0.65 0.32 10.15
C THR A 162 -1.03 1.67 10.74
N PHE A 163 -1.77 1.63 11.86
CA PHE A 163 -1.98 2.75 12.76
C PHE A 163 -1.23 2.46 14.06
N SER A 164 -0.35 3.36 14.47
CA SER A 164 0.47 3.21 15.66
C SER A 164 0.44 4.47 16.52
N GLY A 165 -0.02 4.38 17.76
CA GLY A 165 0.09 5.49 18.74
C GLY A 165 -0.85 6.68 18.55
N SER A 166 -1.85 6.62 17.65
CA SER A 166 -2.87 7.66 17.53
C SER A 166 -4.05 7.42 18.49
N GLY A 167 -3.86 7.85 19.74
CA GLY A 167 -4.83 7.63 20.83
C GLY A 167 -6.15 8.42 20.69
N ASP A 168 -6.19 9.43 19.81
CA ASP A 168 -7.25 10.44 19.84
C ASP A 168 -8.38 10.17 18.82
N GLY A 169 -8.19 9.19 17.93
CA GLY A 169 -9.17 8.79 16.90
C GLY A 169 -9.49 9.85 15.85
N ASN A 170 -8.56 10.76 15.62
CA ASN A 170 -8.65 11.79 14.58
C ASN A 170 -8.16 11.31 13.21
N ASP A 171 -7.53 10.14 13.14
CA ASP A 171 -7.21 9.52 11.86
C ASP A 171 -8.44 9.01 11.13
N LEU A 172 -8.49 9.29 9.84
CA LEU A 172 -9.51 8.76 8.94
C LEU A 172 -8.85 8.05 7.77
N LEU A 173 -9.25 6.81 7.55
CA LEU A 173 -9.03 6.09 6.31
C LEU A 173 -10.38 5.82 5.65
N ALA A 174 -10.55 6.31 4.41
CA ALA A 174 -11.83 6.17 3.73
C ALA A 174 -11.74 5.80 2.26
N GLY A 175 -12.56 4.82 1.85
CA GLY A 175 -12.83 4.58 0.43
C GLY A 175 -11.75 3.80 -0.33
N PHE A 176 -11.12 2.80 0.30
CA PHE A 176 -10.08 1.99 -0.32
C PHE A 176 -10.45 0.51 -0.40
N THR A 177 -9.95 -0.16 -1.43
CA THR A 177 -9.82 -1.62 -1.45
C THR A 177 -8.45 -2.02 -0.90
N ILE A 178 -8.39 -2.84 0.15
CA ILE A 178 -7.16 -3.20 0.88
C ILE A 178 -6.95 -4.70 0.81
N THR A 179 -5.83 -5.12 0.22
CA THR A 179 -5.56 -6.53 -0.12
C THR A 179 -4.09 -6.91 -0.01
N GLY A 180 -3.84 -8.22 -0.08
CA GLY A 180 -2.51 -8.80 -0.24
C GLY A 180 -1.59 -8.71 0.97
N GLY A 181 -2.01 -8.08 2.07
CA GLY A 181 -1.23 -7.97 3.30
C GLY A 181 -1.32 -9.23 4.18
N ASN A 182 -0.34 -9.39 5.08
CA ASN A 182 -0.43 -10.31 6.22
C ASN A 182 -1.55 -9.92 7.19
N ASN A 183 -1.79 -8.62 7.33
CA ASN A 183 -3.05 -8.09 7.85
C ASN A 183 -3.54 -7.04 6.84
N GLY A 184 -4.86 -6.89 6.68
CA GLY A 184 -5.38 -5.76 5.92
C GLY A 184 -5.04 -4.44 6.63
N ILE A 185 -5.53 -4.29 7.86
CA ILE A 185 -5.28 -3.12 8.70
C ILE A 185 -4.83 -3.59 10.08
N ARG A 186 -3.78 -2.97 10.62
CA ARG A 186 -3.30 -3.23 11.98
C ARG A 186 -3.33 -1.96 12.82
N CYS A 187 -4.01 -2.00 13.97
CA CYS A 187 -4.06 -0.91 14.93
C CYS A 187 -3.32 -1.31 16.21
N ILE A 188 -2.33 -0.49 16.62
CA ILE A 188 -1.53 -0.70 17.82
C ILE A 188 -1.60 0.59 18.66
N ASN A 189 -2.30 0.55 19.79
CA ASN A 189 -2.54 1.74 20.60
C ASN A 189 -3.08 2.91 19.75
N ALA A 190 -4.06 2.59 18.90
CA ALA A 190 -4.61 3.52 17.93
C ALA A 190 -6.12 3.32 17.76
N SER A 191 -6.86 4.42 17.62
CA SER A 191 -8.33 4.39 17.53
C SER A 191 -8.87 5.02 16.23
N PRO A 192 -8.40 4.61 15.04
CA PRO A 192 -8.74 5.27 13.78
C PRO A 192 -10.22 5.11 13.40
N LYS A 193 -10.68 5.97 12.50
CA LYS A 193 -11.93 5.80 11.76
C LYS A 193 -11.65 5.13 10.42
N ILE A 194 -12.26 3.98 10.18
CA ILE A 194 -12.14 3.19 8.95
C ILE A 194 -13.52 3.17 8.32
N ILE A 195 -13.68 3.82 7.17
CA ILE A 195 -15.00 4.12 6.58
C ILE A 195 -15.04 3.72 5.11
N ASN A 196 -16.11 3.07 4.67
CA ASN A 196 -16.34 2.74 3.24
C ASN A 196 -15.19 1.96 2.58
N CYS A 197 -14.51 1.10 3.33
CA CYS A 197 -13.40 0.30 2.79
C CYS A 197 -13.83 -1.13 2.45
N VAL A 198 -13.17 -1.72 1.45
CA VAL A 198 -13.28 -3.15 1.12
C VAL A 198 -11.97 -3.82 1.53
N ILE A 199 -11.99 -4.65 2.57
CA ILE A 199 -10.81 -5.30 3.15
C ILE A 199 -10.89 -6.80 2.84
N THR A 200 -10.11 -7.25 1.86
CA THR A 200 -10.27 -8.57 1.25
C THR A 200 -8.94 -9.17 0.79
N GLY A 201 -8.87 -10.49 0.70
CA GLY A 201 -7.71 -11.18 0.10
C GLY A 201 -6.41 -11.04 0.90
N ASN A 202 -6.49 -10.76 2.21
CA ASN A 202 -5.34 -10.72 3.09
C ASN A 202 -5.02 -12.12 3.64
N SER A 203 -3.74 -12.42 3.88
CA SER A 203 -3.28 -13.75 4.33
C SER A 203 -3.46 -13.99 5.83
N GLY A 204 -3.79 -12.94 6.60
CA GLY A 204 -4.21 -13.02 7.99
C GLY A 204 -5.52 -12.24 8.22
N PRO A 205 -5.71 -11.62 9.39
CA PRO A 205 -6.90 -10.85 9.69
C PRO A 205 -7.17 -9.69 8.72
N GLY A 206 -8.45 -9.40 8.50
CA GLY A 206 -8.85 -8.18 7.80
C GLY A 206 -8.44 -6.95 8.60
N ILE A 207 -8.84 -6.89 9.88
CA ILE A 207 -8.44 -5.85 10.83
C ILE A 207 -7.94 -6.49 12.12
N GLU A 208 -6.71 -6.17 12.54
CA GLU A 208 -6.16 -6.54 13.85
C GLU A 208 -6.17 -5.32 14.78
N LEU A 209 -6.77 -5.46 15.96
CA LEU A 209 -6.76 -4.45 17.02
C LEU A 209 -5.93 -4.96 18.21
N PHE A 210 -4.92 -4.19 18.59
CA PHE A 210 -4.00 -4.54 19.66
C PHE A 210 -3.73 -3.35 20.59
N ASN A 211 -3.63 -3.66 21.89
CA ASN A 211 -3.24 -2.72 22.95
C ASN A 211 -4.05 -1.41 22.99
N GLN A 212 -5.29 -1.46 23.50
CA GLN A 212 -6.20 -0.30 23.63
C GLN A 212 -6.61 0.36 22.30
N SER A 213 -6.73 -0.44 21.25
CA SER A 213 -7.14 0.06 19.93
C SER A 213 -8.67 0.06 19.80
N ASN A 214 -9.29 1.24 19.83
CA ASN A 214 -10.74 1.41 19.84
C ASN A 214 -11.28 1.96 18.52
N ALA A 215 -10.99 1.27 17.42
CA ALA A 215 -11.33 1.73 16.08
C ALA A 215 -12.85 1.88 15.85
N VAL A 216 -13.23 2.89 15.07
CA VAL A 216 -14.60 3.04 14.55
C VAL A 216 -14.61 2.51 13.12
N ILE A 217 -15.38 1.46 12.88
CA ILE A 217 -15.46 0.76 11.60
C ILE A 217 -16.89 0.92 11.08
N ASN A 218 -17.05 1.62 9.96
CA ASN A 218 -18.36 1.97 9.41
C ASN A 218 -18.43 1.68 7.91
N ASN A 219 -19.48 0.98 7.49
CA ASN A 219 -19.78 0.73 6.08
C ASN A 219 -18.62 0.04 5.34
N CYS A 220 -17.94 -0.89 6.03
CA CYS A 220 -16.84 -1.66 5.46
C CYS A 220 -17.29 -3.07 5.06
N VAL A 221 -16.74 -3.56 3.96
CA VAL A 221 -16.84 -4.98 3.58
C VAL A 221 -15.56 -5.67 4.05
N ILE A 222 -15.67 -6.67 4.94
CA ILE A 222 -14.51 -7.38 5.49
C ILE A 222 -14.69 -8.88 5.23
N ALA A 223 -14.26 -9.31 4.05
CA ALA A 223 -14.57 -10.64 3.53
C ALA A 223 -13.36 -11.29 2.86
N ALA A 224 -13.39 -12.60 2.68
CA ALA A 224 -12.38 -13.35 1.93
C ALA A 224 -10.91 -13.10 2.40
N ASN A 225 -10.72 -12.88 3.69
CA ASN A 225 -9.40 -12.90 4.34
C ASN A 225 -9.15 -14.30 4.90
N GLN A 226 -7.88 -14.72 4.96
CA GLN A 226 -7.53 -16.06 5.46
C GLN A 226 -7.56 -16.14 7.00
N GLY A 227 -7.49 -15.01 7.69
CA GLY A 227 -7.72 -14.89 9.14
C GLY A 227 -9.13 -14.42 9.50
N ALA A 228 -9.31 -13.97 10.75
CA ALA A 228 -10.56 -13.38 11.20
C ALA A 228 -10.89 -12.08 10.44
N GLY A 229 -12.18 -11.76 10.26
CA GLY A 229 -12.55 -10.45 9.70
C GLY A 229 -12.01 -9.31 10.56
N ILE A 230 -12.34 -9.34 11.86
CA ILE A 230 -11.79 -8.44 12.87
C ILE A 230 -11.24 -9.29 14.01
N GLU A 231 -9.95 -9.16 14.30
CA GLU A 231 -9.28 -9.81 15.42
C GLU A 231 -8.96 -8.79 16.52
N MET A 232 -9.31 -9.11 17.77
CA MET A 232 -9.03 -8.26 18.93
C MET A 232 -8.13 -9.02 19.91
N LEU A 233 -6.86 -8.61 19.95
CA LEU A 233 -5.85 -9.27 20.78
C LEU A 233 -5.70 -8.56 22.12
N THR A 234 -5.95 -9.30 23.21
CA THR A 234 -5.67 -8.81 24.56
C THR A 234 -4.17 -8.59 24.73
N HIS A 235 -3.77 -7.40 25.20
CA HIS A 235 -2.38 -7.13 25.51
C HIS A 235 -2.14 -7.27 27.01
N ARG A 236 -1.10 -8.02 27.37
CA ARG A 236 -0.70 -8.24 28.77
C ARG A 236 0.72 -7.75 28.96
N SER A 237 0.90 -6.79 29.87
CA SER A 237 2.21 -6.28 30.30
C SER A 237 2.30 -6.31 31.81
N GLY A 238 3.02 -7.31 32.34
CA GLY A 238 3.09 -7.56 33.77
C GLY A 238 1.73 -7.92 34.37
N ARG A 239 1.21 -7.08 35.26
CA ARG A 239 -0.11 -7.22 35.89
C ARG A 239 -1.21 -6.39 35.20
N ILE A 240 -0.87 -5.70 34.11
CA ILE A 240 -1.80 -4.88 33.34
C ILE A 240 -2.31 -5.72 32.17
N GLU A 241 -3.62 -5.77 32.03
CA GLU A 241 -4.30 -6.32 30.86
C GLU A 241 -5.10 -5.20 30.20
N THR A 242 -4.88 -4.98 28.92
CA THR A 242 -5.61 -3.98 28.13
C THR A 242 -6.48 -4.64 27.08
N TYR A 243 -7.68 -4.08 26.94
CA TYR A 243 -8.73 -4.55 26.04
C TYR A 243 -8.94 -3.55 24.90
N ASN A 244 -9.45 -4.05 23.78
CA ASN A 244 -9.79 -3.28 22.59
C ASN A 244 -11.32 -3.20 22.48
N TYR A 245 -11.85 -2.05 22.05
CA TYR A 245 -13.28 -1.82 21.88
C TYR A 245 -13.56 -1.22 20.50
N ALA A 246 -13.91 -2.06 19.51
CA ALA A 246 -14.35 -1.54 18.22
C ALA A 246 -15.82 -1.13 18.25
N THR A 247 -16.13 -0.01 17.60
CA THR A 247 -17.51 0.34 17.22
C THR A 247 -17.72 -0.08 15.77
N ILE A 248 -18.59 -1.07 15.52
CA ILE A 248 -18.82 -1.64 14.18
C ILE A 248 -20.26 -1.32 13.76
N THR A 249 -20.41 -0.67 12.60
CA THR A 249 -21.72 -0.27 12.06
C THR A 249 -21.78 -0.50 10.55
N ASN A 250 -22.91 -0.97 10.03
CA ASN A 250 -23.15 -1.18 8.59
C ASN A 250 -22.07 -2.02 7.87
N CYS A 251 -21.40 -2.94 8.57
CA CYS A 251 -20.35 -3.77 7.98
C CYS A 251 -20.89 -5.15 7.58
N THR A 252 -20.27 -5.76 6.57
CA THR A 252 -20.60 -7.12 6.08
C THR A 252 -19.35 -7.96 5.89
#